data_AF-T0ZUH4-F1
#
_entry.id   AF-T0ZUH4-F1
#
_cell.length_a   1.000
_cell.length_b   1.000
_cell.length_c   1.000
_cell.angle_alpha   90.00
_cell.angle_beta   90.00
_cell.angle_gamma   90.00
#
_symmetry.space_group_name_H-M   'P 1'
#
loop_
_entity.id
_entity.type
_entity.pdbx_description
1 polymer ?
#
loop_
_entity_poly.entity_id
_entity_poly.type
_entity_poly.pdbx_seq_one_letter_code
_entity_poly.pdbx_strand_id
1 'polypeptide(L)'
;MFGTAARMLLLQYAGIDLPWYLYALLAVVLVAVLGYRQVDLSAKILSVLVICEYLAVLVLDAAILRDGGAHGVTLGSFTPAVALSGSPAIAILFCFAGFMGFEATTIYGEEARDPERTIPRATYLSVLLIGGFYAFSLWCLVVGAGAGQLVAHLRSLPDPTRFL
;
A
#
# COMPACT_ATOMS: atom_id res chain seq x y z
N MET A 1 7.58 -3.92 6.41
CA MET A 1 7.41 -4.04 4.95
C MET A 1 8.70 -3.71 4.19
N PHE A 2 9.28 -2.50 4.32
CA PHE A 2 10.50 -2.14 3.59
C PHE A 2 11.68 -3.11 3.81
N GLY A 3 12.02 -3.42 5.07
CA GLY A 3 13.20 -4.25 5.37
C GLY A 3 13.14 -5.68 4.80
N THR A 4 11.95 -6.28 4.74
CA THR A 4 11.76 -7.62 4.16
C THR A 4 11.83 -7.57 2.63
N ALA A 5 11.15 -6.60 2.01
CA ALA A 5 11.21 -6.39 0.56
C ALA A 5 12.63 -6.07 0.08
N ALA A 6 13.35 -5.20 0.80
CA ALA A 6 14.75 -4.87 0.50
C ALA A 6 15.65 -6.10 0.60
N ARG A 7 15.46 -6.95 1.63
CA ARG A 7 16.18 -8.21 1.76
C ARG A 7 15.90 -9.13 0.58
N MET A 8 14.63 -9.33 0.23
CA MET A 8 14.23 -10.20 -0.89
C MET A 8 14.90 -9.76 -2.20
N LEU A 9 14.86 -8.46 -2.49
CA LEU A 9 15.39 -7.89 -3.73
C LEU A 9 16.92 -7.95 -3.77
N LEU A 10 17.59 -7.60 -2.67
CA LEU A 10 19.06 -7.65 -2.59
C LEU A 10 19.60 -9.08 -2.57
N LEU A 11 18.87 -10.02 -1.99
CA LEU A 11 19.20 -11.44 -2.06
C LEU A 11 19.08 -11.94 -3.51
N GLN A 12 17.99 -11.57 -4.20
CA GLN A 12 17.72 -12.03 -5.56
C GLN A 12 18.70 -11.47 -6.60
N TYR A 13 19.01 -10.17 -6.54
CA TYR A 13 19.80 -9.49 -7.58
C TYR A 13 21.27 -9.26 -7.22
N ALA A 14 21.59 -9.13 -5.93
CA ALA A 14 22.96 -8.86 -5.47
C ALA A 14 23.58 -10.03 -4.67
N GLY A 15 22.80 -11.06 -4.34
CA GLY A 15 23.26 -12.19 -3.52
C GLY A 15 23.51 -11.83 -2.04
N ILE A 16 23.04 -10.67 -1.58
CA ILE A 16 23.31 -10.17 -0.23
C ILE A 16 22.20 -10.63 0.72
N ASP A 17 22.48 -11.64 1.55
CA ASP A 17 21.58 -12.10 2.61
C ASP A 17 21.88 -11.44 3.96
N LEU A 18 21.44 -10.19 4.12
CA LEU A 18 21.44 -9.52 5.43
C LEU A 18 20.06 -9.63 6.09
N PRO A 19 20.00 -9.69 7.43
CA PRO A 19 18.72 -9.66 8.16
C PRO A 19 17.88 -8.43 7.84
N TRP A 20 16.56 -8.62 7.72
CA TRP A 20 15.61 -7.58 7.33
C TRP A 20 15.64 -6.34 8.24
N TYR A 21 15.95 -6.53 9.53
CA TYR A 21 16.00 -5.44 10.50
C TYR A 21 17.13 -4.46 10.24
N LEU A 22 18.24 -4.88 9.60
CA LEU A 22 19.33 -3.97 9.25
C LEU A 22 18.90 -3.00 8.15
N TYR A 23 18.20 -3.49 7.13
CA TYR A 23 17.64 -2.64 6.08
C TYR A 23 16.59 -1.68 6.64
N ALA A 24 15.73 -2.15 7.55
CA ALA A 24 14.76 -1.29 8.23
C ALA A 24 15.44 -0.20 9.06
N LEU A 25 16.47 -0.55 9.84
CA LEU A 25 17.22 0.40 10.68
C LEU A 25 17.96 1.43 9.83
N LEU A 26 18.56 1.01 8.71
CA LEU A 26 19.17 1.91 7.75
C LEU A 26 18.16 2.91 7.19
N ALA A 27 16.98 2.45 6.79
CA ALA A 27 15.91 3.32 6.30
C ALA A 27 15.46 4.33 7.36
N VAL A 28 15.30 3.90 8.62
CA VAL A 28 14.97 4.79 9.74
C VAL A 28 16.04 5.87 9.93
N VAL A 29 17.33 5.50 9.90
CA VAL A 29 18.42 6.47 10.02
C VAL A 29 18.41 7.47 8.86
N LEU A 30 18.20 7.00 7.62
CA LEU A 30 18.12 7.88 6.45
C LEU A 30 16.95 8.87 6.55
N VAL A 31 15.76 8.38 6.91
CA VAL A 31 14.59 9.23 7.12
C VAL A 31 14.82 10.24 8.24
N ALA A 32 15.43 9.81 9.36
CA ALA A 32 15.74 10.70 10.48
C ALA A 32 16.74 11.80 10.07
N VAL A 33 17.78 11.47 9.29
CA VAL A 33 18.77 12.43 8.81
C VAL A 33 18.17 13.42 7.82
N LEU A 34 17.34 12.95 6.89
CA LEU A 34 16.64 13.82 5.92
C LEU A 34 15.65 14.75 6.63
N GLY A 35 14.87 14.21 7.58
CA GLY A 35 13.93 14.98 8.40
C GLY A 35 14.61 16.02 9.27
N TYR A 36 15.81 15.73 9.81
CA TYR A 36 16.57 16.68 10.62
C TYR A 36 17.15 17.84 9.81
N ARG A 37 17.57 17.59 8.56
CA ARG A 37 18.26 18.62 7.76
C ARG A 37 17.32 19.60 7.09
N GLN A 38 16.26 19.14 6.42
CA GLN A 38 15.32 20.02 5.68
C GLN A 38 13.95 19.35 5.51
N VAL A 39 12.93 19.82 6.22
CA VAL A 39 11.55 19.31 6.12
C VAL A 39 11.00 19.49 4.68
N ASP A 40 11.31 20.61 4.02
CA ASP A 40 10.87 20.87 2.64
C ASP A 40 11.43 19.88 1.62
N LEU A 41 12.70 19.48 1.80
CA LEU A 41 13.34 18.48 0.94
C LEU A 41 12.68 17.11 1.16
N SER A 42 12.45 16.75 2.42
CA SER A 42 11.78 15.50 2.79
C SER A 42 10.37 15.41 2.17
N ALA A 43 9.58 16.49 2.24
CA ALA A 43 8.24 16.54 1.66
C ALA A 43 8.25 16.35 0.14
N LYS A 44 9.20 16.96 -0.58
CA LYS A 44 9.37 16.80 -2.03
C LYS A 44 9.76 15.37 -2.40
N ILE A 45 10.76 14.80 -1.73
CA ILE A 45 11.21 13.43 -1.98
C ILE A 45 10.06 12.45 -1.72
N LEU A 46 9.36 12.60 -0.59
CA LEU A 46 8.22 11.76 -0.25
C LEU A 46 7.12 11.83 -1.31
N SER A 47 6.78 13.04 -1.79
CA SER A 47 5.78 13.22 -2.84
C SER A 47 6.15 12.48 -4.13
N VAL A 48 7.42 12.55 -4.55
CA VAL A 48 7.90 11.81 -5.73
C VAL A 48 7.81 10.31 -5.51
N LEU A 49 8.24 9.81 -4.36
CA LEU A 49 8.18 8.39 -4.03
C LEU A 49 6.74 7.86 -4.04
N VAL A 50 5.80 8.61 -3.47
CA VAL A 50 4.36 8.25 -3.46
C VAL A 50 3.79 8.21 -4.87
N ILE A 51 4.14 9.16 -5.73
CA ILE A 51 3.70 9.15 -7.14
C ILE A 51 4.27 7.92 -7.86
N CYS A 52 5.57 7.65 -7.68
CA CYS A 52 6.20 6.46 -8.26
C CYS A 52 5.56 5.16 -7.76
N GLU A 53 5.22 5.09 -6.48
CA GLU A 53 4.53 3.96 -5.88
C GLU A 53 3.15 3.73 -6.51
N TYR A 54 2.32 4.77 -6.60
CA TYR A 54 1.02 4.69 -7.27
C TYR A 54 1.16 4.23 -8.73
N LEU A 55 2.13 4.77 -9.47
CA LEU A 55 2.37 4.38 -10.86
C LEU A 55 2.80 2.92 -10.97
N ALA A 56 3.69 2.44 -10.10
CA ALA A 56 4.15 1.05 -10.11
C ALA A 56 2.98 0.07 -9.87
N VAL A 57 2.10 0.40 -8.91
CA VAL A 57 0.90 -0.39 -8.64
C VAL A 57 -0.09 -0.35 -9.80
N LEU A 58 -0.34 0.82 -10.41
CA LEU A 58 -1.22 0.91 -11.58
C LEU A 58 -0.68 0.14 -12.79
N VAL A 59 0.65 0.09 -12.97
CA VAL A 59 1.28 -0.75 -13.99
C VAL A 59 1.04 -2.23 -13.70
N LEU A 60 1.18 -2.65 -12.44
CA LEU A 60 0.86 -4.02 -12.02
C LEU A 60 -0.61 -4.35 -12.26
N ASP A 61 -1.53 -3.49 -11.85
CA ASP A 61 -2.98 -3.66 -12.07
C ASP A 61 -3.30 -3.81 -13.56
N ALA A 62 -2.71 -2.95 -14.39
CA ALA A 62 -2.88 -3.03 -15.84
C ALA A 62 -2.29 -4.31 -16.43
N ALA A 63 -1.15 -4.80 -15.93
CA ALA A 63 -0.56 -6.07 -16.36
C ALA A 63 -1.48 -7.25 -16.01
N ILE A 64 -1.98 -7.30 -14.78
CA ILE A 64 -2.91 -8.34 -14.32
C ILE A 64 -4.18 -8.37 -15.19
N LEU A 65 -4.77 -7.21 -15.49
CA LEU A 65 -5.98 -7.13 -16.30
C LEU A 65 -5.72 -7.50 -17.76
N ARG A 66 -4.54 -7.19 -18.31
CA ARG A 66 -4.15 -7.59 -19.67
C ARG A 66 -3.94 -9.09 -19.80
N ASP A 67 -3.37 -9.72 -18.79
CA ASP A 67 -3.19 -11.18 -18.75
C ASP A 67 -4.51 -11.94 -18.47
N GLY A 68 -5.61 -11.20 -18.22
CA GLY A 68 -6.96 -11.75 -18.06
C GLY A 68 -7.25 -12.31 -16.67
N GLY A 69 -6.32 -12.20 -15.71
CA GLY A 69 -6.41 -12.80 -14.38
C GLY A 69 -6.28 -14.32 -14.37
N ALA A 70 -6.07 -14.91 -13.18
CA ALA A 70 -5.82 -16.36 -13.05
C ALA A 70 -6.98 -17.24 -13.57
N HIS A 71 -8.22 -16.74 -13.47
CA HIS A 71 -9.44 -17.47 -13.84
C HIS A 71 -10.42 -16.60 -14.67
N GLY A 72 -9.93 -15.52 -15.28
CA GLY A 72 -10.78 -14.49 -15.89
C GLY A 72 -11.03 -13.31 -14.97
N VAL A 73 -11.29 -12.13 -15.55
CA VAL A 73 -11.67 -10.92 -14.82
C VAL A 73 -13.11 -11.09 -14.31
N THR A 74 -13.26 -11.23 -12.99
CA THR A 74 -14.55 -11.45 -12.33
C THR A 74 -14.85 -10.39 -11.28
N LEU A 75 -16.12 -10.06 -11.12
CA LEU A 75 -16.65 -9.19 -10.07
C LEU A 75 -17.15 -9.96 -8.85
N GLY A 76 -16.84 -11.26 -8.74
CA GLY A 76 -17.26 -12.11 -7.63
C GLY A 76 -16.88 -11.56 -6.24
N SER A 77 -15.80 -10.78 -6.15
CA SER A 77 -15.37 -10.10 -4.93
C SER A 77 -16.38 -9.10 -4.37
N PHE A 78 -17.28 -8.58 -5.21
CA PHE A 78 -18.32 -7.62 -4.81
C PHE A 78 -19.63 -8.28 -4.35
N THR A 79 -19.66 -9.62 -4.28
CA THR A 79 -20.86 -10.32 -3.78
C THR A 79 -20.94 -10.25 -2.25
N PRO A 80 -22.15 -10.10 -1.66
CA PRO A 80 -22.31 -10.06 -0.21
C PRO A 80 -21.74 -11.28 0.53
N ALA A 81 -21.81 -12.45 -0.11
CA ALA A 81 -21.28 -13.69 0.43
C ALA A 81 -19.75 -13.64 0.62
N VAL A 82 -19.01 -13.08 -0.34
CA VAL A 82 -17.55 -12.91 -0.24
C VAL A 82 -17.21 -11.76 0.71
N ALA A 83 -17.94 -10.65 0.64
CA ALA A 83 -17.71 -9.50 1.53
C ALA A 83 -17.87 -9.82 3.02
N LEU A 84 -18.78 -10.74 3.35
CA LEU A 84 -19.00 -11.23 4.72
C LEU A 84 -18.23 -12.51 5.04
N SER A 85 -17.44 -13.03 4.09
CA SER A 85 -16.63 -14.23 4.31
C SER A 85 -15.40 -13.92 5.17
N GLY A 86 -14.92 -14.92 5.91
CA GLY A 86 -13.77 -14.76 6.80
C GLY A 86 -14.11 -13.99 8.07
N SER A 87 -13.27 -13.02 8.44
CA SER A 87 -13.45 -12.19 9.64
C SER A 87 -13.63 -10.72 9.26
N PRO A 88 -14.88 -10.21 9.28
CA PRO A 88 -15.16 -8.80 9.02
C PRO A 88 -14.39 -7.86 9.96
N ALA A 89 -14.14 -8.28 11.20
CA ALA A 89 -13.37 -7.49 12.17
C ALA A 89 -11.92 -7.23 11.71
N ILE A 90 -11.26 -8.24 11.11
CA ILE A 90 -9.90 -8.09 10.57
C ILE A 90 -9.93 -7.16 9.34
N ALA A 91 -10.91 -7.33 8.45
CA ALA A 91 -11.06 -6.46 7.29
C ALA A 91 -11.25 -4.98 7.69
N ILE A 92 -12.10 -4.73 8.70
CA ILE A 92 -12.31 -3.39 9.26
C ILE A 92 -11.02 -2.84 9.88
N LEU A 93 -10.29 -3.65 10.64
CA LEU A 93 -9.01 -3.25 11.25
C LEU A 93 -7.98 -2.81 10.20
N PHE A 94 -7.80 -3.58 9.12
CA PHE A 94 -6.90 -3.21 8.03
C PHE A 94 -7.40 -1.99 7.26
N CYS A 95 -8.72 -1.84 7.08
CA CYS A 95 -9.30 -0.65 6.49
C CYS A 95 -8.94 0.61 7.32
N PHE A 96 -9.24 0.61 8.62
CA PHE A 96 -8.87 1.73 9.50
C PHE A 96 -7.37 2.00 9.52
N ALA A 97 -6.54 0.95 9.59
CA ALA A 97 -5.09 1.10 9.56
C ALA A 97 -4.60 1.73 8.24
N GLY A 98 -5.17 1.32 7.10
CA GLY A 98 -4.80 1.83 5.78
C GLY A 98 -5.20 3.29 5.52
N PHE A 99 -6.23 3.79 6.21
CA PHE A 99 -6.66 5.18 6.12
C PHE A 99 -6.06 6.08 7.22
N MET A 100 -5.25 5.57 8.14
CA MET A 100 -4.63 6.40 9.16
C MET A 100 -3.74 7.48 8.51
N GLY A 101 -3.89 8.73 8.95
CA GLY A 101 -3.06 9.84 8.49
C GLY A 101 -3.76 10.90 7.63
N PHE A 102 -5.04 10.73 7.27
CA PHE A 102 -5.79 11.80 6.58
C PHE A 102 -5.92 13.08 7.41
N GLU A 103 -5.83 12.98 8.74
CA GLU A 103 -5.90 14.13 9.66
C GLU A 103 -4.67 15.05 9.55
N ALA A 104 -3.55 14.54 9.02
CA ALA A 104 -2.31 15.32 8.86
C ALA A 104 -2.48 16.49 7.87
N THR A 105 -3.52 16.51 7.04
CA THR A 105 -3.85 17.63 6.14
C THR A 105 -4.19 18.91 6.92
N THR A 106 -4.65 18.79 8.16
CA THR A 106 -4.98 19.93 9.02
C THR A 106 -3.74 20.64 9.59
N ILE A 107 -2.60 19.93 9.69
CA ILE A 107 -1.36 20.46 10.27
C ILE A 107 -0.80 21.60 9.41
N TYR A 108 -0.91 21.48 8.08
CA TYR A 108 -0.48 22.50 7.12
C TYR A 108 -1.63 23.45 6.73
N GLY A 109 -2.64 23.56 7.60
CA GLY A 109 -3.80 24.41 7.35
C GLY A 109 -3.45 25.91 7.31
N GLU A 110 -2.41 26.33 8.03
CA GLU A 110 -1.93 27.71 8.06
C GLU A 110 -1.27 28.15 6.74
N GLU A 111 -0.66 27.22 6.00
CA GLU A 111 -0.13 27.46 4.65
C GLU A 111 -1.20 27.44 3.54
N ALA A 112 -2.45 27.05 3.86
CA ALA A 112 -3.51 26.99 2.87
C ALA A 112 -4.06 28.39 2.55
N ARG A 113 -4.19 28.72 1.26
CA ARG A 113 -4.65 30.04 0.79
C ARG A 113 -6.08 30.39 1.26
N ASP A 114 -6.95 29.38 1.36
CA ASP A 114 -8.33 29.49 1.87
C ASP A 114 -8.61 28.23 2.71
N PRO A 115 -8.21 28.22 4.00
CA PRO A 115 -8.26 27.02 4.85
C PRO A 115 -9.68 26.44 5.00
N GLU A 116 -10.69 27.31 5.13
CA GLU A 116 -12.09 26.93 5.36
C GLU A 116 -12.66 26.09 4.21
N ARG A 117 -12.19 26.30 2.98
CA ARG A 117 -12.65 25.57 1.80
C ARG A 117 -11.66 24.53 1.31
N THR A 118 -10.36 24.83 1.39
CA THR A 118 -9.30 23.99 0.83
C THR A 118 -9.09 22.74 1.66
N ILE A 119 -9.04 22.86 2.99
CA ILE A 119 -8.78 21.71 3.86
C ILE A 119 -9.90 20.67 3.75
N PRO A 120 -11.21 21.01 3.86
CA PRO A 120 -12.25 20.00 3.73
C PRO A 120 -12.25 19.32 2.35
N ARG A 121 -12.10 20.11 1.27
CA ARG A 121 -12.08 19.57 -0.10
C ARG A 121 -10.88 18.66 -0.34
N ALA A 122 -9.70 19.05 0.12
CA ALA A 122 -8.50 18.24 0.01
C ALA A 122 -8.67 16.92 0.76
N THR A 123 -9.15 16.96 2.01
CA THR A 123 -9.37 15.75 2.80
C THR A 123 -10.37 14.79 2.14
N TYR A 124 -11.56 15.28 1.73
CA TYR A 124 -12.54 14.42 1.06
C TYR A 124 -12.02 13.84 -0.26
N LEU A 125 -11.32 14.66 -1.06
CA LEU A 125 -10.75 14.20 -2.33
C LEU A 125 -9.66 13.16 -2.10
N SER A 126 -8.76 13.38 -1.13
CA SER A 126 -7.71 12.44 -0.75
C SER A 126 -8.29 11.11 -0.28
N VAL A 127 -9.29 11.13 0.61
CA VAL A 127 -9.93 9.90 1.12
C VAL A 127 -10.60 9.13 -0.02
N LEU A 128 -11.34 9.81 -0.89
CA LEU A 128 -12.04 9.16 -2.00
C LEU A 128 -11.06 8.59 -3.03
N LEU A 129 -9.97 9.31 -3.32
CA LEU A 129 -8.92 8.86 -4.24
C LEU A 129 -8.17 7.65 -3.67
N ILE A 130 -7.70 7.73 -2.42
CA ILE A 130 -6.97 6.63 -1.76
C ILE A 130 -7.87 5.40 -1.64
N GLY A 131 -9.14 5.59 -1.23
CA GLY A 131 -10.08 4.48 -1.09
C GLY A 131 -10.45 3.82 -2.41
N GLY A 132 -10.69 4.62 -3.45
CA GLY A 132 -10.93 4.11 -4.80
C GLY A 132 -9.73 3.35 -5.33
N PHE A 133 -8.53 3.90 -5.15
CA PHE A 133 -7.28 3.26 -5.54
C PHE A 133 -7.07 1.93 -4.80
N TYR A 134 -7.16 1.91 -3.47
CA TYR A 134 -7.01 0.67 -2.69
C TYR A 134 -8.05 -0.38 -3.06
N ALA A 135 -9.32 0.00 -3.23
CA ALA A 135 -10.36 -0.92 -3.64
C ALA A 135 -10.08 -1.52 -5.03
N PHE A 136 -9.66 -0.68 -5.98
CA PHE A 136 -9.32 -1.10 -7.35
C PHE A 136 -8.11 -2.02 -7.38
N SER A 137 -6.99 -1.64 -6.75
CA SER A 137 -5.75 -2.43 -6.77
C SER A 137 -5.89 -3.73 -5.99
N LEU A 138 -6.61 -3.74 -4.85
CA LEU A 138 -6.91 -5.00 -4.14
C LEU A 138 -7.79 -5.92 -4.98
N TRP A 139 -8.78 -5.38 -5.71
CA TRP A 139 -9.59 -6.17 -6.63
C TRP A 139 -8.72 -6.76 -7.76
N CYS A 140 -7.84 -5.97 -8.36
CA CYS A 140 -6.89 -6.45 -9.38
C CYS A 140 -6.00 -7.56 -8.81
N LEU A 141 -5.42 -7.38 -7.62
CA LEU A 141 -4.63 -8.43 -6.96
C LEU A 141 -5.41 -9.72 -6.74
N VAL A 142 -6.69 -9.66 -6.33
CA VAL A 142 -7.54 -10.85 -6.17
C VAL A 142 -7.81 -11.54 -7.52
N VAL A 143 -8.02 -10.76 -8.59
CA VAL A 143 -8.18 -11.28 -9.96
C VAL A 143 -6.90 -11.94 -10.46
N GLY A 144 -5.74 -11.32 -10.20
CA GLY A 144 -4.43 -11.83 -10.61
C GLY A 144 -3.99 -13.07 -9.85
N ALA A 145 -4.13 -13.07 -8.53
CA ALA A 145 -3.75 -14.23 -7.69
C ALA A 145 -4.75 -15.39 -7.79
N GLY A 146 -5.99 -15.12 -8.16
CA GLY A 146 -7.10 -16.08 -8.11
C GLY A 146 -7.58 -16.29 -6.67
N ALA A 147 -8.81 -15.88 -6.38
CA ALA A 147 -9.38 -15.90 -5.02
C ALA A 147 -9.27 -17.26 -4.30
N GLY A 148 -9.41 -18.38 -5.02
CA GLY A 148 -9.30 -19.72 -4.45
C GLY A 148 -7.86 -20.18 -4.17
N GLN A 149 -6.90 -19.81 -5.03
CA GLN A 149 -5.49 -20.19 -4.85
C GLN A 149 -4.82 -19.35 -3.77
N LEU A 150 -5.16 -18.06 -3.66
CA LEU A 150 -4.60 -17.16 -2.65
C LEU A 150 -4.90 -17.67 -1.23
N VAL A 151 -6.15 -18.03 -0.93
CA VAL A 151 -6.54 -18.54 0.40
C VAL A 151 -5.90 -19.91 0.68
N ALA A 152 -5.84 -20.80 -0.32
CA ALA A 152 -5.20 -22.10 -0.18
C ALA A 152 -3.68 -21.98 0.07
N HIS A 153 -3.01 -21.06 -0.63
CA HIS A 153 -1.59 -20.77 -0.45
C HIS A 153 -1.30 -20.12 0.91
N LEU A 154 -2.13 -19.16 1.34
CA LEU A 154 -2.02 -18.56 2.67
C LEU A 154 -2.15 -19.59 3.80
N ARG A 155 -2.99 -20.61 3.64
CA ARG A 155 -3.18 -21.68 4.63
C ARG A 155 -2.09 -22.74 4.61
N SER A 156 -1.37 -22.90 3.50
CA SER A 156 -0.33 -23.93 3.37
C SER A 156 1.04 -23.48 3.86
N LEU A 157 1.21 -22.20 4.20
CA LEU A 157 2.48 -21.68 4.69
C LEU A 157 2.69 -22.02 6.18
N PRO A 158 3.80 -22.70 6.53
CA PRO A 158 4.10 -23.09 7.92
C PRO A 158 4.44 -21.90 8.84
N ASP A 159 4.86 -20.78 8.25
CA ASP A 159 5.29 -19.57 8.94
C ASP A 159 4.73 -18.34 8.22
N PRO A 160 3.92 -17.49 8.88
CA PRO A 160 3.31 -16.31 8.26
C PRO A 160 4.34 -15.27 7.81
N THR A 161 5.60 -15.36 8.27
CA THR A 161 6.66 -14.42 7.86
C THR A 161 7.31 -14.75 6.52
N ARG A 162 7.09 -15.95 5.96
CA ARG A 162 7.63 -16.38 4.66
C ARG A 162 6.83 -15.88 3.44
N PHE A 163 5.75 -15.13 3.66
CA PHE A 163 4.97 -14.52 2.59
C PHE A 163 5.66 -13.28 1.97
N LEU A 164 6.70 -12.76 2.63
CA LEU A 164 7.45 -11.55 2.26
C LEU A 164 8.87 -11.90 1.80
#